data_AF-A0A4Y2KDP4-F1
#
_entry.id   AF-A0A4Y2KDP4-F1
#
_cell.length_a   1.000
_cell.length_b   1.000
_cell.length_c   1.000
_cell.angle_alpha   90.00
_cell.angle_beta   90.00
_cell.angle_gamma   90.00
#
_symmetry.space_group_name_H-M   'P 1'
#
loop_
_entity.id
_entity.type
_entity.pdbx_description
1 polymer ?
#
loop_
_entity_poly.entity_id
_entity_poly.type
_entity_poly.pdbx_seq_one_letter_code
_entity_poly.pdbx_strand_id
1 'polypeptide(L)'
;MDLEDFEPQPEPSTSTDDDEEYPADLVHRQPHLVTQPEFIDLVRDLELPKSKSQLLECRLQQWNLLEKVVKSFLIGPDSQP
;
A
#
# COMPACT_ATOMS: atom_id res chain seq x y z
N MET A 1 64.02 -4.63 15.57
CA MET A 1 64.01 -4.59 14.09
C MET A 1 64.00 -6.06 13.71
N ASP A 2 62.89 -6.69 13.33
CA ASP A 2 61.68 -6.24 12.65
C ASP A 2 60.56 -7.28 12.97
N LEU A 3 59.30 -6.88 13.25
CA LEU A 3 58.19 -6.81 12.27
C LEU A 3 57.86 -8.25 11.77
N GLU A 4 56.69 -8.86 11.94
CA GLU A 4 55.31 -8.36 11.77
C GLU A 4 54.35 -9.27 12.55
N ASP A 5 53.55 -8.65 13.41
CA ASP A 5 52.30 -9.17 13.95
C ASP A 5 51.34 -9.37 12.76
N PHE A 6 50.97 -10.62 12.47
CA PHE A 6 50.02 -10.90 11.39
C PHE A 6 48.61 -10.49 11.84
N GLU A 7 48.25 -9.23 11.56
CA GLU A 7 46.85 -8.80 11.54
C GLU A 7 46.06 -9.70 10.57
N PRO A 8 44.89 -10.25 10.96
CA PRO A 8 44.04 -10.97 10.04
C PRO A 8 43.56 -10.00 8.96
N GLN A 9 43.93 -10.28 7.71
CA GLN A 9 43.42 -9.57 6.54
C GLN A 9 41.88 -9.60 6.56
N PRO A 10 41.19 -8.47 6.30
CA PRO A 10 39.78 -8.55 5.98
C PRO A 10 39.67 -9.33 4.67
N GLU A 11 39.11 -10.54 4.74
CA GLU A 11 38.69 -11.25 3.54
C GLU A 11 37.83 -10.30 2.72
N PRO A 12 38.00 -10.25 1.38
CA PRO A 12 37.07 -9.51 0.55
C PRO A 12 35.71 -10.13 0.77
N SER A 13 34.87 -9.47 1.59
CA SER A 13 33.46 -9.79 1.69
C SER A 13 32.97 -9.81 0.26
N THR A 14 32.65 -11.00 -0.21
CA THR A 14 31.87 -11.22 -1.39
C THR A 14 30.70 -10.27 -1.23
N SER A 15 30.70 -9.21 -2.04
CA SER A 15 29.49 -8.48 -2.35
C SER A 15 28.61 -9.52 -3.01
N THR A 16 27.94 -10.31 -2.17
CA THR A 16 26.66 -10.86 -2.51
C THR A 16 25.85 -9.59 -2.65
N ASP A 17 25.90 -9.05 -3.87
CA ASP A 17 24.74 -8.47 -4.50
C ASP A 17 23.66 -9.52 -4.27
N ASP A 18 23.07 -9.44 -3.08
CA ASP A 18 21.88 -10.17 -2.73
C ASP A 18 20.86 -9.48 -3.60
N ASP A 19 20.88 -9.85 -4.89
CA ASP A 19 19.69 -9.93 -5.73
C ASP A 19 18.76 -10.83 -4.93
N GLU A 20 18.18 -10.28 -3.85
CA GLU A 20 16.99 -10.76 -3.20
C GLU A 20 16.05 -10.94 -4.37
N GLU A 21 15.95 -12.18 -4.83
CA GLU A 21 15.16 -12.60 -5.97
C GLU A 21 13.74 -12.18 -5.62
N TYR A 22 13.39 -10.97 -6.06
CA TYR A 22 12.11 -10.36 -5.78
C TYR A 22 11.11 -11.38 -6.31
N PRO A 23 10.31 -12.02 -5.44
CA PRO A 23 9.60 -13.22 -5.85
C PRO A 23 8.75 -12.83 -7.05
N ALA A 24 9.03 -13.46 -8.20
CA ALA A 24 8.39 -13.15 -9.49
C ALA A 24 6.86 -13.27 -9.43
N ASP A 25 6.34 -13.88 -8.36
CA ASP A 25 4.93 -13.98 -8.03
C ASP A 25 4.26 -12.65 -7.62
N LEU A 26 5.04 -11.63 -7.24
CA LEU A 26 4.50 -10.28 -7.00
C LEU A 26 4.04 -9.59 -8.29
N VAL A 27 4.55 -10.02 -9.45
CA VAL A 27 4.28 -9.40 -10.75
C VAL A 27 2.91 -9.85 -11.32
N HIS A 28 2.29 -10.88 -10.72
CA HIS A 28 1.02 -11.45 -11.19
C HIS A 28 -0.15 -11.32 -10.21
N ARG A 29 0.06 -10.72 -9.03
CA ARG A 29 -1.06 -10.42 -8.14
C ARG A 29 -1.92 -9.33 -8.78
N GLN A 30 -3.19 -9.66 -9.06
CA GLN A 30 -4.17 -8.68 -9.50
C GLN A 30 -4.18 -7.51 -8.48
N PRO A 31 -4.20 -6.24 -8.93
CA PRO A 31 -4.21 -5.11 -8.01
C PRO A 31 -5.38 -5.23 -7.05
N HIS A 32 -5.10 -5.10 -5.75
CA HIS A 32 -6.12 -5.16 -4.71
C HIS A 32 -7.08 -3.99 -4.89
N LEU A 33 -8.37 -4.28 -5.02
CA LEU A 33 -9.42 -3.28 -4.98
C LEU A 33 -9.82 -3.08 -3.52
N VAL A 34 -9.77 -1.84 -3.06
CA VAL A 34 -10.24 -1.43 -1.75
C VAL A 34 -11.73 -1.72 -1.67
N THR A 35 -12.11 -2.59 -0.75
CA THR A 35 -13.52 -2.94 -0.49
C THR A 35 -14.17 -1.88 0.41
N GLN A 36 -15.51 -1.86 0.47
CA GLN A 36 -16.21 -0.96 1.42
C GLN A 36 -15.79 -1.11 2.88
N PRO A 37 -15.69 -2.32 3.47
CA PRO A 37 -15.27 -2.44 4.86
C PRO A 37 -13.85 -1.90 5.08
N GLU A 38 -12.92 -2.18 4.17
CA GLU A 38 -11.55 -1.64 4.25
C GLU A 38 -11.53 -0.11 4.14
N PHE A 39 -12.38 0.47 3.30
CA PHE A 39 -12.52 1.92 3.23
C PHE A 39 -13.07 2.52 4.53
N ILE A 40 -14.08 1.88 5.13
CA ILE A 40 -14.67 2.31 6.42
C ILE A 40 -13.62 2.22 7.54
N ASP A 41 -12.89 1.11 7.59
CA ASP A 41 -11.81 0.91 8.55
C ASP A 41 -10.71 1.96 8.34
N LEU A 42 -10.32 2.25 7.11
CA LEU A 42 -9.34 3.30 6.80
C LEU A 42 -9.79 4.69 7.24
N VAL A 43 -11.07 5.04 7.06
CA VAL A 43 -11.63 6.31 7.53
C VAL A 43 -11.58 6.39 9.07
N ARG A 44 -11.85 5.28 9.76
CA ARG A 44 -11.80 5.20 11.22
C ARG A 44 -10.37 5.28 11.75
N ASP A 45 -9.45 4.51 11.18
CA ASP A 45 -8.06 4.39 11.62
C ASP A 45 -7.29 5.70 11.39
N LEU A 46 -7.65 6.44 10.34
CA LEU A 46 -7.08 7.76 10.04
C LEU A 46 -7.89 8.93 10.62
N GLU A 47 -8.96 8.64 11.36
CA GLU A 47 -9.88 9.63 11.95
C GLU A 47 -10.32 10.72 10.95
N LEU A 48 -10.61 10.31 9.70
CA LEU A 48 -10.86 11.26 8.63
C LEU A 48 -12.21 11.97 8.83
N PRO A 49 -12.25 13.31 8.80
CA PRO A 49 -13.51 14.04 8.78
C PRO A 49 -14.28 13.74 7.49
N LYS A 50 -15.61 13.80 7.56
CA LYS A 50 -16.54 13.43 6.46
C LYS A 50 -16.17 14.04 5.09
N SER A 51 -15.71 15.28 5.05
CA SER A 51 -15.32 15.95 3.81
C SER A 51 -14.07 15.31 3.17
N LYS A 52 -13.11 14.87 3.98
CA LYS A 52 -11.88 14.22 3.51
C LYS A 52 -12.12 12.75 3.16
N SER A 53 -12.98 12.05 3.89
CA SER A 53 -13.36 10.68 3.52
C SER A 53 -14.09 10.65 2.18
N GLN A 54 -15.05 11.55 1.93
CA GLN A 54 -15.70 11.67 0.62
C GLN A 54 -14.72 12.01 -0.51
N LEU A 55 -13.76 12.90 -0.26
CA LEU A 55 -12.73 13.21 -1.25
C LEU A 55 -11.84 11.98 -1.55
N LEU A 56 -11.50 11.21 -0.52
CA LEU A 56 -10.73 9.97 -0.66
C LEU A 56 -11.52 8.93 -1.47
N GLU A 57 -12.81 8.76 -1.17
CA GLU A 57 -13.71 7.86 -1.91
C GLU A 57 -13.74 8.24 -3.41
N CYS A 58 -13.97 9.53 -3.72
CA CYS A 58 -13.96 10.03 -5.10
C CYS A 58 -12.63 9.74 -5.82
N ARG A 59 -11.50 9.90 -5.15
CA ARG A 59 -10.17 9.63 -5.74
C ARG A 59 -9.95 8.14 -5.97
N LEU A 60 -10.32 7.28 -5.02
CA LEU A 60 -10.23 5.82 -5.19
C LEU A 60 -11.13 5.33 -6.32
N GLN A 61 -12.32 5.91 -6.50
CA GLN A 61 -13.19 5.64 -7.63
C GLN A 61 -12.57 6.11 -8.96
N GLN A 62 -11.99 7.32 -9.00
CA GLN A 62 -11.30 7.84 -10.19
C GLN A 62 -10.11 6.99 -10.61
N TRP A 63 -9.37 6.44 -9.64
CA TRP A 63 -8.26 5.52 -9.90
C TRP A 63 -8.68 4.09 -10.18
N ASN A 64 -9.99 3.79 -10.14
CA ASN A 64 -10.53 2.43 -10.26
C ASN A 64 -9.89 1.47 -9.23
N LEU A 65 -9.60 1.99 -8.04
CA LEU A 65 -9.04 1.25 -6.90
C LEU A 65 -10.09 0.92 -5.84
N LEU A 66 -11.30 1.46 -5.96
CA LEU A 66 -12.42 1.05 -5.11
C LEU A 66 -13.19 -0.07 -5.81
N GLU A 67 -13.47 -1.15 -5.09
CA GLU A 67 -14.40 -2.18 -5.55
C GLU A 67 -15.72 -1.51 -5.92
N LYS A 68 -16.29 -1.84 -7.08
CA LYS A 68 -17.49 -1.18 -7.59
C LYS A 68 -18.65 -1.43 -6.63
N VAL A 69 -18.87 -0.48 -5.73
CA VAL A 69 -20.09 -0.41 -4.94
C VAL A 69 -21.21 -0.14 -5.93
N VAL A 70 -22.05 -1.14 -6.16
CA VAL A 70 -23.33 -0.94 -6.84
C VAL A 70 -24.05 0.13 -6.04
N LYS A 71 -24.19 1.33 -6.62
CA LYS A 71 -24.84 2.51 -6.04
C LYS A 71 -25.99 2.09 -5.14
N SER A 72 -25.79 2.13 -3.83
CA SER A 72 -26.85 1.88 -2.88
C SER A 72 -26.88 2.99 -1.83
N PHE A 73 -27.84 3.88 -2.06
CA PHE A 73 -28.66 4.51 -1.02
C PHE A 73 -28.02 5.51 -0.03
N LEU A 74 -27.02 6.30 -0.43
CA LEU A 74 -26.74 7.59 0.24
C LEU A 74 -27.38 8.80 -0.47
N ILE A 75 -28.42 8.55 -1.27
CA ILE A 75 -29.40 9.58 -1.63
C ILE A 75 -30.52 9.42 -0.62
N GLY A 76 -30.54 10.26 0.41
CA GLY A 76 -31.68 10.34 1.31
C GLY A 76 -32.95 10.71 0.51
N PRO A 77 -34.13 10.17 0.85
CA PRO A 77 -35.37 10.61 0.23
C PRO A 77 -35.75 11.98 0.78
N ASP A 78 -35.17 13.05 0.24
CA ASP A 78 -35.65 14.41 0.51
C ASP A 78 -35.51 15.31 -0.73
N SER A 79 -36.39 15.09 -1.69
CA SER A 79 -36.76 16.11 -2.69
C SER A 79 -38.10 15.70 -3.32
N GLN A 80 -39.16 16.15 -2.67
CA GLN A 80 -40.53 16.13 -3.18
C GLN A 80 -40.84 17.54 -3.73
N PRO A 81 -41.38 17.67 -4.95
CA PRO A 81 -42.34 18.73 -5.27
C PRO A 81 -43.79 18.26 -5.00
#